data_AF-A0A7C3JM04-F1
#
_entry.id   AF-A0A7C3JM04-F1
#
_cell.length_a   1.000
_cell.length_b   1.000
_cell.length_c   1.000
_cell.angle_alpha   90.00
_cell.angle_beta   90.00
_cell.angle_gamma   90.00
#
_symmetry.space_group_name_H-M   'P 1'
#
loop_
_entity.id
_entity.type
_entity.pdbx_description
1 polymer ?
#
loop_
_entity_poly.entity_id
_entity_poly.type
_entity_poly.pdbx_seq_one_letter_code
_entity_poly.pdbx_strand_id
1 'polypeptide(L)' 'MDKLIEENLMAVLKREGLQPKAGDLEQFSEIITLYMENLRQLHSIDLAGEELAPVFRPEWKPTDSK' A
#
# COMPACT_ATOMS: atom_id res chain seq x y z
N MET A 1 -5.48 -14.36 -9.05
CA MET A 1 -4.60 -13.26 -8.61
C MET A 1 -4.10 -12.54 -9.84
N ASP A 2 -4.04 -11.21 -9.81
CA ASP A 2 -3.40 -10.41 -10.85
C ASP A 2 -1.89 -10.67 -10.82
N LYS A 3 -1.29 -10.95 -11.99
CA LYS A 3 0.12 -11.32 -12.09
C LYS A 3 1.06 -10.20 -11.64
N LEU A 4 0.68 -8.94 -11.82
CA LEU A 4 1.45 -7.80 -11.35
C LEU A 4 1.41 -7.67 -9.82
N ILE A 5 0.28 -8.01 -9.19
CA ILE A 5 0.17 -8.04 -7.72
C ILE A 5 1.06 -9.14 -7.15
N GLU A 6 1.04 -10.32 -7.76
CA GLU A 6 1.89 -11.44 -7.36
C GLU A 6 3.39 -11.10 -7.46
N GLU A 7 3.84 -10.58 -8.60
CA GLU A 7 5.23 -10.21 -8.84
C GLU A 7 5.71 -9.13 -7.86
N ASN A 8 4.88 -8.11 -7.60
CA ASN A 8 5.21 -7.05 -6.64
C ASN A 8 5.25 -7.58 -5.19
N LEU A 9 4.28 -8.41 -4.80
CA LEU A 9 4.24 -9.00 -3.47
C LEU A 9 5.47 -9.88 -3.22
N MET A 10 5.86 -10.70 -4.20
CA MET A 10 7.08 -11.50 -4.14
C MET A 10 8.35 -10.63 -4.04
N ALA A 11 8.41 -9.51 -4.76
CA ALA A 11 9.53 -8.57 -4.67
C ALA A 11 9.64 -7.93 -3.28
N VAL A 12 8.51 -7.54 -2.68
CA VAL A 12 8.47 -6.98 -1.31
C VAL A 12 8.88 -8.01 -0.28
N LEU A 13 8.30 -9.22 -0.33
CA LEU A 13 8.64 -10.30 0.60
C LEU A 13 10.14 -10.63 0.55
N LYS A 14 10.71 -10.71 -0.67
CA LYS A 14 12.15 -10.92 -0.87
C LYS A 14 12.99 -9.79 -0.26
N ARG A 15 12.57 -8.53 -0.41
CA ARG A 15 13.29 -7.37 0.17
C ARG A 15 13.34 -7.43 1.69
N GLU A 16 12.25 -7.86 2.31
CA GLU A 16 12.13 -7.98 3.78
C GLU A 16 12.68 -9.33 4.31
N GLY A 17 13.23 -10.19 3.45
CA GLY A 17 13.76 -11.50 3.84
C GLY A 17 12.70 -12.51 4.28
N LEU A 18 11.45 -12.31 3.87
CA LEU A 18 10.32 -13.16 4.21
C LEU A 18 10.07 -14.21 3.13
N GLN A 19 9.68 -15.42 3.54
CA GLN A 19 9.18 -16.45 2.63
C GLN A 19 7.68 -16.66 2.83
N PRO A 20 6.87 -16.53 1.78
CA PRO A 20 5.44 -16.82 1.86
C PRO A 20 5.21 -18.31 2.05
N LYS A 21 4.25 -18.65 2.90
CA LYS A 21 3.69 -19.99 3.02
C LYS A 21 2.61 -20.21 1.95
N ALA A 22 2.20 -21.47 1.79
CA ALA A 22 1.09 -21.81 0.90
C ALA A 22 -0.18 -21.07 1.35
N GLY A 23 -0.82 -20.34 0.43
CA GLY A 23 -2.02 -19.55 0.70
C GLY A 23 -1.77 -18.09 1.11
N ASP A 24 -0.53 -17.71 1.45
CA ASP A 24 -0.23 -16.33 1.87
C ASP A 24 -0.45 -15.35 0.72
N LEU A 25 0.01 -15.69 -0.49
CA LEU A 25 -0.10 -14.81 -1.65
C LEU A 25 -1.55 -14.56 -2.03
N GLU A 26 -2.40 -15.58 -1.94
CA GLU A 26 -3.83 -15.47 -2.19
C GLU A 26 -4.52 -14.55 -1.17
N GLN A 27 -4.21 -14.70 0.12
CA GLN A 27 -4.75 -13.83 1.17
C GLN A 27 -4.29 -12.37 1.02
N PHE A 28 -3.00 -12.16 0.78
CA PHE A 28 -2.47 -10.80 0.58
C PHE A 28 -2.97 -10.15 -0.71
N SER A 29 -3.23 -10.94 -1.76
CA SER A 29 -3.80 -10.45 -3.01
C SER A 29 -5.14 -9.74 -2.79
N GLU A 30 -6.02 -10.30 -1.95
CA GLU A 30 -7.33 -9.71 -1.64
C GLU A 30 -7.17 -8.35 -0.95
N ILE A 31 -6.27 -8.28 0.04
CA ILE A 31 -5.98 -7.04 0.80
C ILE A 31 -5.38 -5.97 -0.11
N ILE A 32 -4.40 -6.33 -0.94
CA ILE A 32 -3.75 -5.40 -1.86
C ILE A 32 -4.73 -4.89 -2.91
N THR A 33 -5.60 -5.75 -3.42
CA THR A 33 -6.63 -5.35 -4.39
C THR A 33 -7.56 -4.30 -3.79
N LEU A 34 -8.08 -4.56 -2.58
CA LEU A 34 -8.93 -3.59 -1.87
C LEU A 34 -8.21 -2.26 -1.64
N TYR A 35 -6.94 -2.30 -1.23
CA TYR A 35 -6.14 -1.10 -1.03
C TYR A 35 -5.95 -0.29 -2.33
N MET A 36 -5.62 -0.97 -3.43
CA MET A 36 -5.45 -0.36 -4.75
C MET A 36 -6.75 0.25 -5.28
N GLU A 37 -7.89 -0.40 -5.05
CA GLU A 37 -9.21 0.13 -5.40
C GLU A 37 -9.52 1.42 -4.64
N ASN A 38 -9.30 1.44 -3.32
CA ASN A 38 -9.48 2.63 -2.51
C ASN A 38 -8.54 3.77 -2.93
N LEU A 39 -7.27 3.46 -3.22
CA LEU A 39 -6.31 4.44 -3.74
C LEU A 39 -6.76 5.01 -5.09
N ARG A 40 -7.28 4.17 -5.98
CA ARG A 40 -7.80 4.61 -7.28
C ARG A 40 -9.00 5.56 -7.09
N GLN A 41 -9.89 5.26 -6.15
CA GLN A 41 -11.00 6.15 -5.80
C GLN A 41 -10.48 7.50 -5.28
N LEU A 42 -9.54 7.51 -4.35
CA LEU A 42 -8.95 8.76 -3.84
C LEU A 42 -8.26 9.57 -4.94
N HIS A 43 -7.50 8.91 -5.83
CA HIS A 43 -6.88 9.57 -6.99
C HIS A 43 -7.88 10.07 -8.03
N SER A 44 -9.09 9.50 -8.08
CA SER A 44 -10.15 9.95 -8.99
C SER A 44 -10.88 11.21 -8.51
N ILE A 45 -10.67 11.61 -7.25
CA ILE A 45 -11.19 12.86 -6.71
C ILE A 45 -10.33 13.99 -7.28
N ASP A 46 -10.96 14.88 -8.06
CA ASP A 46 -10.33 16.11 -8.53
C ASP A 46 -10.22 17.11 -7.39
N LEU A 47 -8.99 17.31 -6.92
CA LEU A 47 -8.65 18.21 -5.82
C LEU A 47 -8.25 19.61 -6.32
N ALA A 48 -8.42 19.91 -7.62
CA ALA A 48 -7.94 21.14 -8.25
C ALA A 48 -8.53 22.45 -7.67
N GLY A 49 -9.46 22.38 -6.71
CA GLY A 49 -10.04 23.54 -6.02
C GLY A 49 -9.88 23.56 -4.50
N GLU A 50 -9.39 22.48 -3.86
CA GLU A 50 -9.19 22.45 -2.41
C GLU A 50 -7.69 22.39 -2.12
N GLU A 51 -7.20 23.39 -1.39
CA GLU A 51 -5.82 23.45 -0.90
C GLU A 51 -5.62 22.32 0.13
N LEU A 52 -5.39 21.09 -0.34
CA LEU A 52 -4.92 20.01 0.51
C LEU A 52 -3.48 20.33 0.90
N ALA A 53 -3.31 21.09 1.98
CA ALA A 53 -2.03 21.16 2.66
C ALA A 53 -1.53 19.72 2.90
N PRO A 54 -0.25 19.40 2.63
CA PRO A 54 0.27 18.08 2.90
C PRO A 54 0.04 17.77 4.39
N VAL A 55 -0.86 16.81 4.67
CA VAL A 55 -1.15 16.35 6.04
C VAL A 55 0.08 15.63 6.64
N PHE A 56 1.06 15.30 5.81
CA PHE A 56 2.40 14.90 6.25
C PHE A 56 3.18 16.10 6.79
N ARG A 57 3.16 16.24 8.12
CA ARG A 57 4.07 17.13 8.85
C ARG A 57 5.51 16.63 8.71
N PRO A 58 6.44 17.39 8.09
CA PRO A 58 7.85 17.00 7.94
C PRO A 58 8.55 16.70 9.27
N GLU A 59 8.05 17.27 10.37
CA GLU A 59 8.54 17.05 11.73
C GLU A 59 8.13 15.70 12.35
N TRP A 60 7.35 14.85 11.68
CA TRP A 60 6.96 13.54 12.20
C TRP A 60 8.18 12.61 12.30
N LYS A 61 8.64 12.36 13.53
CA LYS A 61 9.68 11.36 13.83
C LYS A 61 9.01 10.07 14.29
N PRO A 62 9.30 8.90 13.68
CA PRO A 62 8.74 7.60 14.06
C PRO A 62 9.04 7.12 15.49
N THR A 63 9.76 7.90 16.31
CA THR A 63 10.19 7.53 17.67
C THR A 63 9.21 7.91 18.77
N ASP A 64 8.12 8.63 18.46
CA ASP A 64 7.22 9.19 19.48
C ASP A 64 6.02 8.28 19.81
N SER A 65 6.08 7.01 19.43
CA SER A 65 5.17 5.96 19.91
C SER A 65 5.91 5.10 20.93
N LYS A 66 5.97 5.59 22.18
CA LYS A 66 6.29 4.79 23.37
C LYS A 66 5.09 4.80 24.31
#